data_AF-A0A1I7JH05-F1
#
_entry.id   AF-A0A1I7JH05-F1
#
_cell.length_a   1.000
_cell.length_b   1.000
_cell.length_c   1.000
_cell.angle_alpha   90.00
_cell.angle_beta   90.00
_cell.angle_gamma   90.00
#
_symmetry.space_group_name_H-M   'P 1'
#
loop_
_entity.id
_entity.type
_entity.pdbx_description
1 polymer ?
#
loop_
_entity_poly.entity_id
_entity_poly.type
_entity_poly.pdbx_seq_one_letter_code
_entity_poly.pdbx_strand_id
1 'polypeptide(L)' 'MMGVKKKADRNQIELLSIDDLVPKNHLVRKLDAAINLDFIYDEVRDLYKPYGRESIDPVVLIKIVMIQYIFGIRSMRQT' A
#
# COMPACT_ATOMS: atom_id res chain seq x y z
N MET A 1 -7.26 -5.59 -32.41
CA MET A 1 -6.66 -6.75 -33.09
C MET A 1 -6.10 -7.70 -32.03
N MET A 2 -6.40 -8.99 -32.13
CA MET A 2 -6.02 -9.99 -31.12
C MET A 2 -4.58 -10.47 -31.42
N GLY A 3 -3.62 -10.13 -30.55
CA GLY A 3 -2.22 -10.48 -30.73
C GLY A 3 -1.96 -11.95 -30.39
N VAL A 4 -1.46 -12.72 -31.35
CA VAL A 4 -1.04 -14.11 -31.14
C VAL A 4 0.34 -14.10 -30.46
N LYS A 5 0.40 -14.33 -29.14
CA LYS A 5 1.66 -14.42 -28.40
C LYS A 5 2.43 -15.69 -28.79
N LYS A 6 3.70 -15.54 -29.20
CA LYS A 6 4.58 -16.67 -29.56
C LYS A 6 5.01 -17.42 -28.30
N LYS A 7 5.27 -18.74 -28.41
CA LYS A 7 5.72 -19.60 -27.29
C LYS A 7 6.92 -19.05 -26.50
N ALA A 8 7.76 -18.23 -27.11
CA ALA A 8 8.92 -17.59 -26.46
C ALA A 8 8.54 -16.56 -25.37
N ASP A 9 7.35 -15.93 -25.44
CA ASP A 9 6.86 -15.00 -24.40
C ASP A 9 6.58 -15.71 -23.06
N ARG A 10 6.51 -17.04 -23.02
CA ARG A 10 6.16 -17.79 -21.81
C ARG A 10 7.26 -17.78 -20.73
N ASN A 11 8.49 -17.47 -21.10
CA ASN A 11 9.65 -17.44 -20.18
C ASN A 11 10.12 -16.01 -19.88
N GLN A 12 9.26 -15.00 -20.05
CA GLN A 12 9.62 -13.63 -19.74
C GLN A 12 9.60 -13.41 -18.22
N ILE A 13 10.71 -12.93 -17.68
CA ILE A 13 10.83 -12.48 -16.30
C ILE A 13 10.62 -10.97 -16.30
N GLU A 14 9.61 -10.49 -15.58
CA GLU A 14 9.36 -9.06 -15.35
C GLU A 14 9.76 -8.70 -13.93
N LEU A 15 10.67 -7.73 -13.79
CA LEU A 15 11.07 -7.16 -12.50
C LEU A 15 10.34 -5.83 -12.34
N LEU A 16 9.35 -5.78 -11.45
CA LEU A 16 8.49 -4.62 -11.24
C LEU A 16 8.47 -4.25 -9.75
N SER A 17 8.59 -2.96 -9.46
CA SER A 17 8.27 -2.43 -8.12
C SER A 17 6.77 -2.20 -8.01
N ILE A 18 6.22 -2.41 -6.80
CA ILE A 18 4.84 -2.02 -6.51
C ILE A 18 4.67 -0.51 -6.66
N ASP A 19 5.70 0.29 -6.34
CA ASP A 19 5.64 1.74 -6.49
C ASP A 19 5.49 2.13 -7.97
N ASP A 20 6.18 1.44 -8.87
CA ASP A 20 6.12 1.72 -10.32
C ASP A 20 4.72 1.50 -10.90
N LEU A 21 3.89 0.68 -10.25
CA LEU A 21 2.51 0.43 -10.64
C LEU A 21 1.55 1.57 -10.26
N VAL A 22 1.96 2.48 -9.37
CA VAL A 22 1.14 3.62 -8.94
C VAL A 22 1.43 4.84 -9.83
N PRO A 23 0.44 5.37 -10.58
CA PRO A 23 0.65 6.51 -11.46
C PRO A 23 1.26 7.72 -10.73
N LYS A 24 2.20 8.42 -11.39
CA LYS A 24 2.93 9.56 -10.78
C LYS A 24 2.01 10.65 -10.23
N ASN A 25 0.88 10.90 -10.89
CA ASN A 25 -0.09 11.93 -10.51
C ASN A 25 -1.23 11.41 -9.62
N HIS A 26 -1.14 10.16 -9.12
CA HIS A 26 -2.18 9.55 -8.31
C HIS A 26 -2.32 10.24 -6.94
N LEU A 27 -3.55 10.31 -6.42
CA LEU A 27 -3.86 11.01 -5.18
C LEU A 27 -3.08 10.44 -3.97
N VAL A 28 -2.89 9.12 -3.89
CA VAL A 28 -2.16 8.49 -2.79
C VAL A 28 -0.71 8.97 -2.67
N ARG A 29 -0.05 9.28 -3.79
CA ARG A 29 1.32 9.84 -3.76
C ARG A 29 1.32 11.26 -3.19
N LYS A 30 0.27 12.05 -3.47
CA LYS A 30 0.11 13.39 -2.90
C LYS A 30 -0.17 13.33 -1.40
N LEU A 31 -0.97 12.37 -0.97
CA LEU A 31 -1.28 12.15 0.46
C LEU A 31 -0.04 11.76 1.24
N ASP A 32 0.74 10.80 0.71
CA ASP A 32 1.99 10.34 1.32
C ASP A 32 3.02 11.47 1.45
N ALA A 33 3.09 12.37 0.45
CA ALA A 33 3.96 13.54 0.50
C ALA A 33 3.45 14.66 1.43
N ALA A 34 2.14 14.73 1.71
CA ALA A 34 1.53 15.82 2.47
C ALA A 34 1.38 15.52 3.96
N ILE A 35 1.39 14.25 4.35
CA ILE A 35 1.02 13.83 5.71
C ILE A 35 2.14 12.95 6.27
N ASN A 36 2.90 13.50 7.22
CA ASN A 36 3.82 12.71 8.01
C ASN A 36 3.06 12.00 9.15
N LEU A 37 3.10 10.67 9.16
CA LEU A 37 2.43 9.80 10.12
C LEU A 37 3.38 9.20 11.17
N ASP A 38 4.66 9.57 11.18
CA ASP A 38 5.68 9.00 12.06
C ASP A 38 5.34 9.18 13.55
N PHE A 39 4.59 10.23 13.90
CA PHE A 39 4.14 10.50 15.26
C PHE A 39 3.35 9.31 15.86
N ILE A 40 2.70 8.50 15.03
CA ILE A 40 1.92 7.35 15.49
C ILE A 40 2.81 6.34 16.21
N TYR A 41 4.06 6.16 15.78
CA TYR A 41 4.96 5.20 16.43
C TYR A 41 5.25 5.57 17.89
N ASP A 42 5.33 6.87 18.19
CA ASP A 42 5.50 7.35 19.56
C ASP A 42 4.22 7.13 20.39
N GLU A 43 3.06 7.46 19.82
CA GLU A 43 1.76 7.36 20.49
C GLU A 43 1.38 5.93 20.87
N VAL A 44 1.73 4.94 20.03
CA VAL A 44 1.33 3.54 20.25
C VAL A 44 2.43 2.67 20.83
N ARG A 45 3.63 3.22 21.10
CA ARG A 45 4.82 2.45 21.50
C ARG A 45 4.54 1.44 22.61
N ASP A 46 3.86 1.87 23.67
CA ASP A 46 3.62 1.04 24.85
C ASP A 46 2.65 -0.13 24.61
N LEU A 47 1.88 -0.06 23.53
CA LEU A 47 0.94 -1.10 23.11
C LEU A 47 1.61 -2.23 22.32
N TYR A 48 2.80 -1.99 21.78
CA TYR A 48 3.56 -2.97 21.00
C TYR A 48 4.75 -3.49 21.80
N LYS A 49 5.05 -4.78 21.64
CA LYS A 49 6.22 -5.42 22.26
C LYS A 49 7.26 -5.73 21.18
N PRO A 50 8.56 -5.66 21.50
CA PRO A 50 9.63 -5.94 20.54
C PRO A 50 9.79 -7.45 20.25
N TYR A 51 9.00 -8.31 20.91
CA TYR A 51 9.05 -9.76 20.79
C TYR A 51 7.65 -10.33 20.60
N GLY A 52 7.60 -11.52 20.00
CA GLY A 52 6.35 -12.20 19.66
C GLY A 52 6.11 -12.20 18.15
N ARG A 53 4.85 -12.41 17.76
CA ARG A 53 4.46 -12.34 16.35
C ARG A 53 4.44 -10.88 15.92
N GLU A 54 5.14 -10.59 14.83
CA GLU A 54 5.13 -9.26 14.22
C GLU A 54 3.68 -8.87 13.88
N SER A 55 3.27 -7.74 14.44
CA SER A 55 1.95 -7.16 14.19
C SER A 55 2.01 -6.32 12.91
N ILE A 56 0.85 -6.00 12.35
CA ILE A 56 0.78 -5.06 11.22
C ILE A 56 1.32 -3.70 11.67
N ASP A 57 2.07 -3.03 10.81
CA ASP A 57 2.59 -1.69 11.06
C ASP A 57 1.42 -0.73 11.41
N PRO A 58 1.48 -0.02 12.55
CA PRO A 58 0.42 0.89 12.96
C PRO A 58 0.17 2.03 11.96
N VAL A 59 1.20 2.54 11.27
CA VAL A 59 1.04 3.55 10.22
C VAL A 59 0.27 2.98 9.04
N VAL A 60 0.53 1.72 8.67
CA VAL A 60 -0.20 1.04 7.59
C VAL A 60 -1.68 0.89 7.94
N LEU A 61 -2.00 0.50 9.18
CA LEU A 61 -3.40 0.41 9.64
C LEU A 61 -4.14 1.73 9.48
N ILE A 62 -3.51 2.84 9.87
CA ILE A 62 -4.09 4.19 9.71
C ILE A 62 -4.22 4.55 8.22
N LYS A 63 -3.22 4.26 7.39
CA LYS A 63 -3.27 4.51 5.94
C LYS A 63 -4.44 3.75 5.27
N ILE A 64 -4.73 2.51 5.65
CA ILE A 64 -5.86 1.74 5.11
C ILE A 64 -7.19 2.44 5.42
N VAL A 65 -7.39 2.87 6.68
CA VAL A 65 -8.60 3.59 7.09
C VAL A 65 -8.71 4.92 6.34
N MET A 66 -7.61 5.67 6.19
CA MET A 66 -7.61 6.92 5.42
C MET A 66 -8.00 6.68 3.96
N ILE A 67 -7.42 5.67 3.30
CA ILE A 67 -7.77 5.29 1.93
C ILE A 67 -9.26 4.96 1.85
N GLN A 68 -9.78 4.20 2.81
CA GLN A 68 -11.20 3.85 2.87
C GLN A 68 -12.08 5.12 2.82
N TYR A 69 -11.80 6.10 3.68
CA TYR A 69 -12.57 7.34 3.74
C TYR A 69 -12.40 8.21 2.49
N ILE A 70 -11.16 8.39 2.03
CA ILE A 70 -10.84 9.31 0.92
C ILE A 70 -11.43 8.81 -0.40
N PHE A 71 -11.42 7.49 -0.64
CA PHE A 71 -11.98 6.89 -1.84
C PHE A 71 -13.45 6.44 -1.69
N GLY A 72 -14.07 6.70 -0.53
CA GLY A 72 -15.48 6.38 -0.30
C GLY A 72 -15.78 4.87 -0.29
N ILE A 73 -14.82 4.05 0.14
CA ILE A 73 -14.96 2.60 0.21
C ILE A 73 -15.83 2.23 1.41
N ARG A 74 -16.97 1.59 1.17
CA ARG A 74 -18.02 1.40 2.20
C ARG A 74 -17.66 0.39 3.29
N SER A 75 -16.67 -0.47 3.03
CA SER A 75 -16.30 -1.55 3.94
C SER A 75 -14.80 -1.76 3.95
N MET A 76 -14.25 -1.98 5.14
CA MET A 76 -12.85 -2.37 5.33
C MET A 76 -12.49 -3.68 4.62
N ARG A 77 -13.48 -4.51 4.27
CA ARG A 77 -13.26 -5.74 3.49
C ARG A 77 -13.04 -5.49 1.99
N GLN A 78 -13.36 -4.29 1.51
CA GLN A 78 -13.24 -3.91 0.10
C GLN A 78 -12.00 -3.06 -0.20
N THR A 79 -11.41 -2.46 0.84
CA THR A 79 -10.03 -1.94 0.83
C THR A 79 -9.04 -3.08 0.81
#